data_AF-A0A497FYT2-F1
#
_entry.id   AF-A0A497FYT2-F1
#
_cell.length_a   1.000
_cell.length_b   1.000
_cell.length_c   1.000
_cell.angle_alpha   90.00
_cell.angle_beta   90.00
_cell.angle_gamma   90.00
#
_symmetry.space_group_name_H-M   'P 1'
#
loop_
_entity.id
_entity.type
_entity.pdbx_description
1 polymer ?
#
loop_
_entity_poly.entity_id
_entity_poly.type
_entity_poly.pdbx_seq_one_letter_code
_entity_poly.pdbx_strand_id
1 'polypeptide(L)' 'MMRLVFGDAREWKYLVESLAALIDEACFKVTPDGLTLRALDPSRIAMVDLSLPQTAF' A
#
# COMPACT_ATOMS: atom_id res chain seq x y z
N MET A 1 -5.65 2.50 -19.07
CA MET A 1 -5.56 3.50 -17.99
C MET A 1 -6.14 2.87 -16.73
N MET A 2 -5.55 3.10 -15.58
CA MET A 2 -5.96 2.55 -14.29
C MET A 2 -6.36 3.70 -13.37
N ARG A 3 -7.44 3.54 -12.60
CA ARG A 3 -7.95 4.57 -11.69
C ARG A 3 -8.42 3.91 -10.39
N LEU A 4 -7.76 4.28 -9.29
CA LEU A 4 -8.16 3.96 -7.92
C LEU A 4 -8.64 5.25 -7.27
N VAL A 5 -9.84 5.25 -6.70
CA VAL A 5 -10.39 6.39 -5.95
C VAL A 5 -10.46 5.97 -4.49
N PHE A 6 -10.24 6.87 -3.56
CA PHE A 6 -10.52 6.60 -2.15
C PHE A 6 -11.73 7.44 -1.76
N GLY A 7 -12.57 6.92 -0.87
CA GLY A 7 -13.73 7.67 -0.35
C GLY A 7 -13.28 8.93 0.39
N ASP A 8 -12.13 8.86 1.06
CA ASP A 8 -11.50 9.98 1.77
C ASP A 8 -9.99 10.02 1.50
N ALA A 9 -9.46 11.19 1.16
CA ALA A 9 -8.02 11.39 0.95
C ALA A 9 -7.16 11.07 2.20
N ARG A 10 -7.75 11.15 3.40
CA ARG A 10 -7.09 10.81 4.66
C ARG A 10 -6.75 9.33 4.75
N GLU A 11 -7.54 8.45 4.15
CA GLU A 11 -7.28 7.00 4.15
C GLU A 11 -5.97 6.70 3.43
N TRP A 12 -5.79 7.26 2.23
CA TRP A 12 -4.54 7.13 1.48
C TRP A 12 -3.36 7.74 2.24
N LYS A 13 -3.55 8.94 2.81
CA LYS A 13 -2.49 9.61 3.58
C LYS A 13 -2.00 8.74 4.74
N TYR A 14 -2.92 8.28 5.59
CA TYR A 14 -2.55 7.48 6.76
C TYR A 14 -1.98 6.12 6.40
N LEU A 15 -2.44 5.52 5.30
CA LEU A 15 -1.86 4.29 4.77
C LEU A 15 -0.39 4.50 4.40
N VAL A 16 -0.09 5.54 3.61
CA VAL A 16 1.30 5.82 3.20
C VAL A 16 2.18 6.22 4.38
N GLU A 17 1.68 7.05 5.32
CA GLU A 17 2.42 7.42 6.54
C GLU A 17 2.74 6.20 7.41
N SER A 18 1.82 5.24 7.52
CA SER A 18 2.05 4.00 8.28
C SER A 18 3.10 3.11 7.63
N LEU A 19 3.12 3.02 6.29
CA LEU A 19 4.16 2.31 5.56
C LEU A 19 5.52 2.97 5.76
N ALA A 20 5.59 4.30 5.65
CA ALA A 20 6.84 5.07 5.77
C ALA A 20 7.53 4.94 7.14
N ALA A 21 6.80 4.51 8.18
CA ALA A 21 7.39 4.22 9.49
C ALA A 21 8.25 2.93 9.51
N LEU A 22 8.11 2.07 8.49
CA LEU A 22 8.76 0.75 8.41
C LEU A 22 9.68 0.61 7.21
N ILE A 23 9.38 1.28 6.10
CA ILE A 23 10.09 1.13 4.82
C ILE A 23 10.33 2.50 4.17
N ASP A 24 11.51 2.70 3.59
CA ASP A 24 11.87 3.95 2.89
C ASP A 24 11.27 4.03 1.47
N GLU A 25 11.19 2.88 0.80
CA GLU A 25 10.64 2.75 -0.55
C GLU A 25 9.94 1.40 -0.75
N ALA A 26 8.92 1.38 -1.61
CA ALA A 26 8.23 0.17 -2.01
C ALA A 26 7.48 0.33 -3.33
N CYS A 27 7.09 -0.80 -3.91
CA CYS A 27 6.36 -0.86 -5.17
C CYS A 27 4.91 -1.32 -4.93
N PHE A 28 3.96 -0.46 -5.27
CA PHE A 28 2.56 -0.84 -5.37
C PHE A 28 2.32 -1.61 -6.66
N LYS A 29 1.82 -2.84 -6.53
CA LYS A 29 1.36 -3.66 -7.65
C LYS A 29 -0.13 -3.54 -7.76
N VAL A 30 -0.62 -3.12 -8.92
CA VAL A 30 -2.06 -3.00 -9.15
C VAL A 30 -2.48 -3.97 -10.25
N THR A 31 -3.52 -4.74 -9.95
CA THR A 31 -4.14 -5.74 -10.81
C THR A 31 -5.65 -5.49 -10.83
N PRO A 32 -6.43 -6.20 -11.68
CA PRO A 32 -7.89 -6.13 -11.62
C PRO A 32 -8.49 -6.53 -10.26
N ASP A 33 -7.76 -7.32 -9.46
CA ASP A 33 -8.22 -7.76 -8.14
C ASP A 33 -8.04 -6.68 -7.05
N GLY A 34 -7.14 -5.72 -7.29
CA GLY A 34 -6.86 -4.63 -6.35
C GLY A 34 -5.40 -4.16 -6.36
N LEU A 35 -4.98 -3.58 -5.23
CA LEU A 35 -3.63 -3.06 -5.00
C LEU A 35 -2.95 -3.85 -3.90
N THR A 36 -1.70 -4.25 -4.16
CA THR A 36 -0.87 -5.00 -3.20
C THR A 36 0.50 -4.34 -3.06
N LEU A 37 1.13 -4.53 -1.91
CA LEU A 37 2.51 -4.12 -1.65
C LEU A 37 3.14 -5.13 -0.70
N ARG A 38 4.36 -5.56 -1.03
CA ARG A 38 5.16 -6.39 -0.12
C ARG A 38 6.59 -5.87 -0.09
N ALA A 39 7.07 -5.56 1.11
CA ALA A 39 8.40 -4.99 1.33
C ALA A 39 8.96 -5.43 2.69
N LEU A 40 10.27 -5.58 2.75
CA LEU A 40 11.00 -5.78 4.01
C LEU A 40 11.47 -4.43 4.52
N ASP A 41 11.53 -4.28 5.84
CA ASP A 41 12.22 -3.16 6.47
C ASP A 41 13.74 -3.22 6.17
N PRO A 42 14.49 -2.10 6.35
CA PRO A 42 15.92 -2.08 6.05
C PRO A 42 16.75 -3.15 6.79
N SER A 43 16.35 -3.52 8.01
CA SER A 43 17.03 -4.56 8.79
C SER A 43 16.67 -5.99 8.37
N ARG A 44 15.62 -6.15 7.54
CA ARG A 44 15.06 -7.42 7.06
C ARG A 44 14.56 -8.34 8.18
N ILE A 45 14.08 -7.75 9.26
CA ILE A 45 13.51 -8.48 10.42
C ILE A 45 11.98 -8.47 10.34
N ALA A 46 11.39 -7.44 9.74
CA ALA A 46 9.96 -7.26 9.58
C ALA A 46 9.56 -7.14 8.11
N MET A 47 8.38 -7.65 7.78
CA MET A 47 7.78 -7.54 6.46
C MET A 47 6.43 -6.85 6.56
N VAL A 48 6.21 -5.92 5.65
CA VAL A 48 4.88 -5.39 5.39
C VAL A 48 4.27 -6.16 4.21
N ASP A 49 3.05 -6.62 4.38
CA ASP A 49 2.24 -7.25 3.35
C ASP A 49 0.85 -6.60 3.32
N LEU A 50 0.66 -5.66 2.40
CA LEU A 50 -0.57 -4.91 2.20
C LEU A 50 -1.37 -5.52 1.05
N SER A 51 -2.67 -5.72 1.28
CA SER A 51 -3.64 -6.12 0.26
C SER A 51 -4.91 -5.29 0.38
N LEU A 52 -5.21 -4.50 -0.65
CA LEU A 52 -6.44 -3.74 -0.79
C LEU A 52 -7.24 -4.31 -1.97
N PRO A 53 -8.38 -4.97 -1.73
CA PRO A 53 -9.21 -5.47 -2.81
C PRO A 53 -9.87 -4.32 -3.59
N GLN A 54 -10.34 -4.59 -4.80
CA GLN A 54 -11.03 -3.59 -5.64
C GLN A 54 -12.21 -2.88 -4.93
N THR A 55 -12.85 -3.52 -3.95
CA THR A 55 -13.98 -2.96 -3.17
C THR A 55 -13.56 -1.91 -2.14
N ALA A 56 -12.26 -1.70 -1.94
CA ALA A 56 -11.73 -0.68 -1.05
C ALA A 56 -11.59 0.72 -1.71
N PHE A 57 -11.97 0.83 -2.99
CA PHE A 57 -11.81 2.03 -3.82
C PHE A 57 -13.16 2.54 -4.35
#